data_AF-A0A949CKL5-F1
#
_entry.id   AF-A0A949CKL5-F1
#
_cell.length_a   1.000
_cell.length_b   1.000
_cell.length_c   1.000
_cell.angle_alpha   90.00
_cell.angle_beta   90.00
_cell.angle_gamma   90.00
#
_symmetry.space_group_name_H-M   'P 1'
#
loop_
_entity.id
_entity.type
_entity.pdbx_description
1 polymer ?
#
loop_
_entity_poly.entity_id
_entity_poly.type
_entity_poly.pdbx_seq_one_letter_code
_entity_poly.pdbx_strand_id
1 'polypeptide(L)'
;SSFSMHRNIHLSDNPVGYLLPEIQNIRELARNQTIRCRLAIAENRIDDAIEIIGQQVTMSRHIGMDDFLVSYLVGCAVLGITLDDTMLLQEHPECPNLYWAFAQLPSPLLDPDRCIAFERQFLYLQIPKLKEIDKTPRSAAYWREFVTDFAKRTSEIDQYNEERNPAVVSRVQGDKRVEAIQKGIEESVPQARDYLLDRRILTKESIVTYPKEQLVFLAMKDYYDVIRDDHFKWCRTPYSIAIEKISATNDQMNKDRAKVGSFSGLTYGVLPSMDAFLTAMTRTRQRVAVIQAIEAIRMAGAENGGKLIDSLDEAPVPVPSDPFTGKPFSYQVNGDVAILSSDLPKNSSVFRNTPPVRIELKFAK
;
A
#
# COMPACT_ATOMS: atom_id res chain seq x y z
N SER A 1 -13.91 21.79 4.60
CA SER A 1 -15.01 21.42 3.70
C SER A 1 -15.05 19.91 3.58
N SER A 2 -16.17 19.26 3.87
CA SER A 2 -16.33 17.81 3.71
C SER A 2 -16.56 17.50 2.23
N PHE A 3 -15.47 17.43 1.46
CA PHE A 3 -15.54 16.90 0.10
C PHE A 3 -15.78 15.38 0.22
N SER A 4 -17.06 14.98 0.18
CA SER A 4 -17.44 13.58 0.13
C SER A 4 -17.41 13.13 -1.33
N MET A 5 -16.30 12.52 -1.75
CA MET A 5 -16.28 11.70 -2.95
C MET A 5 -16.97 10.37 -2.59
N HIS A 6 -18.30 10.38 -2.49
CA HIS A 6 -19.09 9.14 -2.53
C HIS A 6 -19.09 8.68 -3.99
N ARG A 7 -18.03 7.98 -4.38
CA ARG A 7 -18.05 7.19 -5.60
C ARG A 7 -19.15 6.14 -5.44
N ASN A 8 -19.94 5.93 -6.49
CA ASN A 8 -20.94 4.85 -6.55
C ASN A 8 -20.26 3.46 -6.68
N ILE A 9 -19.06 3.32 -6.15
CA ILE A 9 -18.24 2.13 -6.33
C ILE A 9 -18.80 0.92 -5.61
N HIS A 10 -19.49 1.16 -4.50
CA HIS A 10 -20.29 0.16 -3.79
C HIS A 10 -21.48 -0.35 -4.63
N LEU A 11 -21.84 0.36 -5.71
CA LEU A 11 -22.86 -0.02 -6.68
C LEU A 11 -22.25 -0.66 -7.94
N SER A 12 -20.93 -0.69 -8.08
CA SER A 12 -20.26 -1.29 -9.24
C SER A 12 -20.25 -2.81 -9.11
N ASP A 13 -20.70 -3.51 -10.17
CA ASP A 13 -20.65 -4.97 -10.23
C ASP A 13 -19.21 -5.53 -10.26
N ASN A 14 -18.26 -4.71 -10.74
CA ASN A 14 -16.83 -5.02 -10.81
C ASN A 14 -16.02 -3.79 -10.32
N PRO A 15 -15.74 -3.71 -9.01
CA PRO A 15 -14.93 -2.64 -8.42
C PRO A 15 -13.53 -2.49 -9.04
N VAL A 16 -12.87 -3.59 -9.42
CA VAL A 16 -11.52 -3.55 -10.02
C VAL A 16 -11.53 -2.85 -11.38
N GLY A 17 -12.45 -3.25 -12.26
CA GLY A 17 -12.58 -2.68 -13.60
C GLY A 17 -12.93 -1.19 -13.59
N TYR A 18 -13.69 -0.74 -12.58
CA TYR A 18 -14.11 0.66 -12.44
C TYR A 18 -12.94 1.63 -12.28
N LEU A 19 -11.87 1.22 -11.57
CA LEU A 19 -10.82 2.13 -11.12
C LEU A 19 -9.68 2.38 -12.12
N LEU A 20 -9.41 1.41 -13.00
CA LEU A 20 -8.17 1.37 -13.77
C LEU A 20 -7.95 2.56 -14.72
N PRO A 21 -8.93 3.01 -15.53
CA PRO A 21 -8.71 4.11 -16.46
C PRO A 21 -8.28 5.40 -15.76
N GLU A 22 -8.88 5.69 -14.61
CA GLU A 22 -8.61 6.89 -13.83
C GLU A 22 -7.20 6.88 -13.24
N ILE A 23 -6.75 5.74 -12.72
CA ILE A 23 -5.38 5.59 -12.19
C ILE A 23 -4.34 5.82 -13.28
N GLN A 24 -4.55 5.29 -14.49
CA GLN A 24 -3.60 5.49 -15.59
C GLN A 24 -3.53 6.96 -16.01
N ASN A 25 -4.68 7.63 -16.12
CA ASN A 25 -4.73 9.06 -16.41
C ASN A 25 -4.00 9.90 -15.37
N ILE A 26 -4.12 9.57 -14.07
CA ILE A 26 -3.41 10.28 -13.00
C ILE A 26 -1.90 10.08 -13.10
N ARG A 27 -1.44 8.87 -13.43
CA ARG A 27 0.00 8.60 -13.65
C ARG A 27 0.55 9.42 -14.81
N GLU A 28 -0.20 9.53 -15.91
CA GLU A 28 0.18 10.37 -17.05
C GLU A 28 0.20 11.85 -16.68
N LEU A 29 -0.81 12.33 -15.95
CA LEU A 29 -0.87 13.71 -15.48
C LEU A 29 0.34 14.02 -14.58
N ALA A 30 0.71 13.14 -13.65
CA ALA A 30 1.88 13.32 -12.80
C ALA A 30 3.19 13.43 -13.61
N ARG A 31 3.36 12.59 -14.63
CA ARG A 31 4.52 12.67 -15.55
C ARG A 31 4.58 13.99 -16.29
N ASN A 32 3.44 14.53 -16.71
CA ASN A 32 3.40 15.84 -17.35
C ASN A 32 3.71 16.98 -16.36
N GLN A 33 3.22 16.89 -15.13
CA GLN A 33 3.47 17.94 -14.13
C GLN A 33 4.94 18.02 -13.72
N THR A 34 5.66 16.90 -13.61
CA THR A 34 7.10 16.96 -13.34
C THR A 34 7.89 17.62 -14.45
N ILE A 35 7.55 17.37 -15.73
CA ILE A 35 8.18 18.05 -16.86
C ILE A 35 7.93 19.56 -16.79
N ARG A 36 6.69 19.97 -16.52
CA ARG A 36 6.33 21.40 -16.35
C ARG A 36 7.11 22.04 -15.20
N CYS A 37 7.21 21.36 -14.06
CA CYS A 37 7.94 21.86 -12.90
C CYS A 37 9.42 22.08 -13.21
N ARG A 38 10.07 21.09 -13.81
CA ARG A 38 11.49 21.15 -14.17
C ARG A 38 11.77 22.22 -15.23
N LEU A 39 10.87 22.41 -16.19
CA LEU A 39 10.98 23.49 -17.15
C LEU A 39 10.86 24.86 -16.47
N ALA A 40 9.91 25.04 -15.55
CA ALA A 40 9.78 26.28 -14.80
C ALA A 40 11.05 26.59 -13.98
N ILE A 41 11.63 25.59 -13.31
CA ILE A 41 12.91 25.73 -12.60
C ILE A 41 14.02 26.15 -13.56
N ALA A 42 14.16 25.48 -14.71
CA ALA A 42 15.20 25.78 -15.70
C ALA A 42 15.08 27.20 -16.31
N GLU A 43 13.87 27.74 -16.39
CA GLU A 43 13.57 29.07 -16.89
C GLU A 43 13.59 30.17 -15.80
N ASN A 44 14.02 29.83 -14.57
CA ASN A 44 13.98 30.71 -13.39
C ASN A 44 12.56 31.21 -13.05
N ARG A 45 11.52 30.47 -13.44
CA ARG A 45 10.12 30.74 -13.07
C ARG A 45 9.80 30.04 -11.75
N ILE A 46 10.42 30.51 -10.68
CA ILE A 46 10.41 29.84 -9.37
C ILE A 46 9.01 29.82 -8.72
N ASP A 47 8.26 30.91 -8.83
CA ASP A 47 6.88 30.96 -8.32
C ASP A 47 5.99 29.93 -9.04
N ASP A 48 6.12 29.80 -10.37
CA ASP A 48 5.39 28.79 -11.15
C ASP A 48 5.77 27.37 -10.70
N ALA A 49 7.05 27.12 -10.43
CA ALA A 49 7.52 25.81 -9.96
C ALA A 49 6.91 25.47 -8.59
N ILE A 50 6.86 26.43 -7.66
CA ILE A 50 6.21 26.27 -6.36
C ILE A 50 4.72 25.98 -6.52
N GLU A 51 4.03 26.71 -7.42
CA GLU A 51 2.62 26.46 -7.70
C GLU A 51 2.39 25.05 -8.24
N ILE A 52 3.21 24.60 -9.20
CA ILE A 52 3.12 23.26 -9.79
C ILE A 52 3.36 22.18 -8.71
N ILE A 53 4.33 22.38 -7.81
CA ILE A 53 4.56 21.48 -6.66
C ILE A 53 3.30 21.42 -5.79
N GLY A 54 2.70 22.57 -5.45
CA GLY A 54 1.45 22.63 -4.68
C GLY A 54 0.28 21.91 -5.35
N GLN A 55 0.15 22.04 -6.67
CA GLN A 55 -0.84 21.32 -7.47
C GLN A 55 -0.60 19.80 -7.39
N GLN A 56 0.64 19.33 -7.53
CA GLN A 56 0.96 17.91 -7.45
C GLN A 56 0.80 17.32 -6.04
N VAL A 57 1.17 18.07 -4.99
CA VAL A 57 0.91 17.70 -3.59
C VAL A 57 -0.60 17.50 -3.38
N THR A 58 -1.41 18.44 -3.85
CA THR A 58 -2.88 18.35 -3.76
C THR A 58 -3.43 17.16 -4.55
N MET A 59 -2.94 16.95 -5.78
CA MET A 59 -3.32 15.82 -6.62
C MET A 59 -3.01 14.48 -5.93
N SER A 60 -1.81 14.34 -5.36
CA SER A 60 -1.40 13.13 -4.64
C SER A 60 -2.30 12.86 -3.45
N ARG A 61 -2.68 13.91 -2.68
CA ARG A 61 -3.61 13.80 -1.57
C ARG A 61 -5.00 13.36 -2.02
N HIS A 62 -5.54 13.95 -3.10
CA HIS A 62 -6.87 13.59 -3.59
C HIS A 62 -6.96 12.13 -4.05
N ILE A 63 -5.99 11.64 -4.81
CA ILE A 63 -5.99 10.21 -5.20
C ILE A 63 -5.68 9.29 -4.01
N GLY A 64 -4.88 9.78 -3.05
CA GLY A 64 -4.59 9.07 -1.81
C GLY A 64 -5.78 8.91 -0.87
N MET A 65 -6.81 9.74 -1.01
CA MET A 65 -8.04 9.67 -0.21
C MET A 65 -9.15 8.81 -0.84
N ASP A 66 -8.85 8.12 -1.94
CA ASP A 66 -9.74 7.17 -2.60
C ASP A 66 -9.87 5.86 -1.78
N ASP A 67 -10.90 5.08 -2.09
CA ASP A 67 -11.27 3.87 -1.34
C ASP A 67 -10.31 2.70 -1.53
N PHE A 68 -9.57 2.62 -2.64
CA PHE A 68 -8.69 1.47 -2.87
C PHE A 68 -7.26 1.67 -2.40
N LEU A 69 -6.68 0.58 -1.90
CA LEU A 69 -5.25 0.54 -1.54
C LEU A 69 -4.36 0.87 -2.75
N VAL A 70 -4.72 0.42 -3.96
CA VAL A 70 -3.93 0.72 -5.16
C VAL A 70 -3.95 2.22 -5.51
N SER A 71 -5.08 2.91 -5.33
CA SER A 71 -5.16 4.37 -5.50
C SER A 71 -4.26 5.09 -4.50
N TYR A 72 -4.25 4.63 -3.25
CA TYR A 72 -3.34 5.14 -2.22
C TYR A 72 -1.86 5.00 -2.63
N LEU A 73 -1.46 3.82 -3.13
CA LEU A 73 -0.11 3.59 -3.62
C LEU A 73 0.27 4.49 -4.80
N VAL A 74 -0.68 4.77 -5.69
CA VAL A 74 -0.51 5.73 -6.78
C VAL A 74 -0.31 7.13 -6.21
N GLY A 75 -1.09 7.54 -5.20
CA GLY A 75 -0.87 8.79 -4.47
C GLY A 75 0.53 8.89 -3.87
N CYS A 76 1.03 7.83 -3.22
CA CYS A 76 2.41 7.77 -2.74
C CYS A 76 3.44 7.95 -3.87
N ALA A 77 3.21 7.34 -5.04
CA ALA A 77 4.10 7.43 -6.19
C ALA A 77 4.11 8.84 -6.81
N VAL A 78 2.93 9.44 -6.99
CA VAL A 78 2.78 10.83 -7.47
C VAL A 78 3.49 11.80 -6.53
N LEU A 79 3.23 11.69 -5.22
CA LEU A 79 3.91 12.52 -4.23
C LEU A 79 5.42 12.30 -4.26
N GLY A 80 5.87 11.06 -4.47
CA GLY A 80 7.28 10.76 -4.67
C GLY A 80 7.91 11.59 -5.79
N ILE A 81 7.27 11.65 -6.97
CA ILE A 81 7.75 12.48 -8.09
C ILE A 81 7.83 13.95 -7.68
N THR A 82 6.81 14.46 -7.00
CA THR A 82 6.74 15.86 -6.55
C THR A 82 7.85 16.21 -5.55
N LEU A 83 8.19 15.29 -4.66
CA LEU A 83 9.24 15.50 -3.66
C LEU A 83 10.64 15.47 -4.31
N ASP A 84 10.84 14.73 -5.41
CA ASP A 84 12.08 14.79 -6.20
C ASP A 84 12.22 16.15 -6.88
N ASP A 85 11.15 16.68 -7.46
CA ASP A 85 11.15 18.02 -8.07
C ASP A 85 11.33 19.12 -7.00
N THR A 86 10.80 18.92 -5.80
CA THR A 86 11.04 19.83 -4.68
C THR A 86 12.51 19.85 -4.30
N MET A 87 13.16 18.70 -4.17
CA MET A 87 14.61 18.65 -3.88
C MET A 87 15.42 19.39 -4.94
N LEU A 88 15.09 19.24 -6.21
CA LEU A 88 15.71 20.01 -7.29
C LEU A 88 15.48 21.52 -7.12
N LEU A 89 14.25 21.92 -6.77
CA LEU A 89 13.93 23.32 -6.52
C LEU A 89 14.72 23.90 -5.33
N GLN A 90 14.95 23.13 -4.26
CA GLN A 90 15.70 23.56 -3.08
C GLN A 90 17.16 23.92 -3.39
N GLU A 91 17.74 23.35 -4.44
CA GLU A 91 19.09 23.67 -4.92
C GLU A 91 19.16 25.03 -5.66
N HIS A 92 18.01 25.57 -6.09
CA HIS A 92 17.97 26.81 -6.85
C HIS A 92 18.27 28.03 -5.94
N PRO A 93 19.15 28.97 -6.35
CA PRO A 93 19.53 30.12 -5.51
C PRO A 93 18.36 31.02 -5.11
N GLU A 94 17.38 31.19 -5.99
CA GLU A 94 16.19 32.02 -5.76
C GLU A 94 15.05 31.26 -5.06
N CYS A 95 15.22 29.97 -4.75
CA CYS A 95 14.19 29.22 -4.04
C CYS A 95 14.05 29.72 -2.61
N PRO A 96 12.87 30.19 -2.19
CA PRO A 96 12.63 30.57 -0.81
C PRO A 96 12.79 29.37 0.13
N ASN A 97 12.89 29.64 1.43
CA ASN A 97 12.81 28.56 2.41
C ASN A 97 11.37 28.01 2.46
N LEU A 98 11.22 26.70 2.29
CA LEU A 98 9.93 26.01 2.21
C LEU A 98 9.53 25.34 3.53
N TYR A 99 10.26 25.54 4.62
CA TYR A 99 10.06 24.83 5.89
C TYR A 99 8.60 24.89 6.35
N TRP A 100 8.04 26.10 6.48
CA TRP A 100 6.67 26.28 6.96
C TRP A 100 5.62 25.77 5.98
N ALA A 101 5.90 25.79 4.67
CA ALA A 101 5.02 25.22 3.66
C ALA A 101 4.86 23.71 3.83
N PHE A 102 5.93 23.00 4.20
CA PHE A 102 5.87 21.58 4.50
C PHE A 102 5.41 21.28 5.92
N ALA A 103 5.79 22.09 6.92
CA ALA A 103 5.43 21.88 8.32
C ALA A 103 3.91 22.01 8.57
N GLN A 104 3.21 22.81 7.77
CA GLN A 104 1.75 22.98 7.85
C GLN A 104 0.95 21.91 7.10
N LEU A 105 1.61 20.98 6.38
CA LEU A 105 0.89 19.91 5.69
C LEU A 105 0.16 19.00 6.69
N PRO A 106 -1.00 18.43 6.32
CA PRO A 106 -1.65 17.40 7.13
C PRO A 106 -0.67 16.27 7.48
N SER A 107 -0.75 15.76 8.70
CA SER A 107 0.07 14.64 9.17
C SER A 107 -0.83 13.48 9.63
N PRO A 108 -0.90 12.36 8.87
CA PRO A 108 -0.22 12.14 7.59
C PRO A 108 -0.87 12.90 6.42
N LEU A 109 -0.07 13.26 5.40
CA LEU A 109 -0.57 13.94 4.20
C LEU A 109 -1.52 13.04 3.39
N LEU A 110 -1.16 11.76 3.30
CA LEU A 110 -1.97 10.68 2.76
C LEU A 110 -2.50 9.86 3.95
N ASP A 111 -3.82 9.88 4.14
CA ASP A 111 -4.48 9.13 5.21
C ASP A 111 -4.87 7.72 4.72
N PRO A 112 -4.27 6.64 5.27
CA PRO A 112 -4.53 5.28 4.81
C PRO A 112 -5.80 4.67 5.42
N ASP A 113 -6.44 5.29 6.44
CA ASP A 113 -7.48 4.61 7.21
C ASP A 113 -8.67 4.19 6.34
N ARG A 114 -9.06 5.05 5.40
CA ARG A 114 -10.17 4.78 4.48
C ARG A 114 -9.85 3.59 3.57
N CYS A 115 -8.68 3.59 2.92
CA CYS A 115 -8.34 2.53 1.98
C CYS A 115 -8.12 1.20 2.72
N ILE A 116 -7.52 1.21 3.91
CA ILE A 116 -7.39 0.02 4.77
C ILE A 116 -8.76 -0.55 5.10
N ALA A 117 -9.72 0.29 5.51
CA ALA A 117 -11.06 -0.17 5.88
C ALA A 117 -11.80 -0.81 4.69
N PHE A 118 -11.70 -0.22 3.51
CA PHE A 118 -12.30 -0.75 2.29
C PHE A 118 -11.62 -2.04 1.83
N GLU A 119 -10.28 -2.06 1.80
CA GLU A 119 -9.50 -3.21 1.34
C GLU A 119 -9.78 -4.48 2.18
N ARG A 120 -10.04 -4.31 3.48
CA ARG A 120 -10.47 -5.44 4.34
C ARG A 120 -11.78 -6.08 3.90
N GLN A 121 -12.64 -5.34 3.21
CA GLN A 121 -13.92 -5.81 2.68
C GLN A 121 -13.83 -6.23 1.21
N PHE A 122 -12.68 -6.02 0.55
CA PHE A 122 -12.53 -6.13 -0.89
C PHE A 122 -13.05 -7.45 -1.46
N LEU A 123 -12.64 -8.60 -0.89
CA LEU A 123 -13.08 -9.91 -1.37
C LEU A 123 -14.62 -10.04 -1.38
N TYR A 124 -15.28 -9.53 -0.34
CA TYR A 124 -16.73 -9.62 -0.18
C TYR A 124 -17.49 -8.57 -0.98
N LEU A 125 -16.82 -7.52 -1.45
CA LEU A 125 -17.36 -6.59 -2.44
C LEU A 125 -17.24 -7.17 -3.85
N GLN A 126 -16.11 -7.78 -4.17
CA GLN A 126 -15.87 -8.43 -5.47
C GLN A 126 -16.72 -9.69 -5.64
N ILE A 127 -16.90 -10.47 -4.58
CA ILE A 127 -17.67 -11.74 -4.57
C ILE A 127 -18.72 -11.73 -3.45
N PRO A 128 -19.86 -11.03 -3.65
CA PRO A 128 -20.88 -10.86 -2.60
C PRO A 128 -21.43 -12.17 -2.05
N LYS A 129 -21.59 -13.21 -2.89
CA LYS A 129 -22.11 -14.52 -2.47
C LYS A 129 -21.27 -15.18 -1.37
N LEU A 130 -19.99 -14.84 -1.20
CA LEU A 130 -19.18 -15.36 -0.09
C LEU A 130 -19.71 -14.93 1.29
N LYS A 131 -20.44 -13.83 1.38
CA LYS A 131 -21.09 -13.40 2.64
C LYS A 131 -22.15 -14.40 3.10
N GLU A 132 -22.84 -15.05 2.15
CA GLU A 132 -23.92 -16.00 2.42
C GLU A 132 -23.44 -17.37 2.91
N ILE A 133 -22.14 -17.66 2.76
CA ILE A 133 -21.57 -18.94 3.18
C ILE A 133 -21.54 -19.03 4.70
N ASP A 134 -22.31 -19.97 5.22
CA ASP A 134 -22.47 -20.27 6.63
C ASP A 134 -22.61 -21.79 6.88
N LYS A 135 -22.92 -22.16 8.13
CA LYS A 135 -23.13 -23.56 8.54
C LYS A 135 -24.49 -24.12 8.11
N THR A 136 -25.33 -23.38 7.39
CA THR A 136 -26.64 -23.86 6.94
C THR A 136 -26.47 -24.70 5.67
N PRO A 137 -26.76 -26.02 5.67
CA PRO A 137 -26.60 -26.83 4.46
C PRO A 137 -27.39 -26.28 3.27
N ARG A 138 -26.72 -26.16 2.11
CA ARG A 138 -27.35 -25.68 0.87
C ARG A 138 -27.53 -26.80 -0.16
N SER A 139 -28.50 -26.64 -1.06
CA SER A 139 -28.81 -27.64 -2.08
C SER A 139 -27.74 -27.70 -3.18
N ALA A 140 -27.68 -28.81 -3.92
CA ALA A 140 -26.79 -28.94 -5.07
C ALA A 140 -27.12 -27.94 -6.21
N ALA A 141 -28.37 -27.48 -6.30
CA ALA A 141 -28.75 -26.43 -7.26
C ALA A 141 -28.11 -25.08 -6.90
N TYR A 142 -28.12 -24.72 -5.60
CA TYR A 142 -27.44 -23.52 -5.11
C TYR A 142 -25.95 -23.54 -5.44
N TRP A 143 -25.27 -24.66 -5.17
CA TRP A 143 -23.83 -24.76 -5.38
C TRP A 143 -23.41 -24.69 -6.85
N ARG A 144 -24.22 -25.21 -7.78
CA ARG A 144 -23.97 -25.03 -9.21
C ARG A 144 -24.00 -23.56 -9.61
N GLU A 145 -25.04 -22.83 -9.19
CA GLU A 145 -25.16 -21.40 -9.47
C GLU A 145 -24.05 -20.59 -8.78
N PHE A 146 -23.69 -20.96 -7.55
CA PHE A 146 -22.61 -20.34 -6.79
C PHE A 146 -21.27 -20.49 -7.51
N VAL A 147 -20.91 -21.70 -7.94
CA VAL A 147 -19.63 -21.97 -8.62
C VAL A 147 -19.56 -21.23 -9.95
N THR A 148 -20.66 -21.13 -10.70
CA THR A 148 -20.70 -20.34 -11.94
C THR A 148 -20.45 -18.85 -11.68
N ASP A 149 -21.11 -18.24 -10.68
CA ASP A 149 -20.88 -16.84 -10.31
C ASP A 149 -19.46 -16.61 -9.78
N PHE A 150 -18.97 -17.51 -8.92
CA PHE A 150 -17.61 -17.48 -8.40
C PHE A 150 -16.54 -17.59 -9.51
N ALA A 151 -16.78 -18.47 -10.49
CA ALA A 151 -15.91 -18.61 -11.66
C ALA A 151 -15.83 -17.31 -12.46
N LYS A 152 -16.98 -16.69 -12.77
CA LYS A 152 -17.04 -15.41 -13.47
C LYS A 152 -16.26 -14.32 -12.72
N ARG A 153 -16.57 -14.12 -11.44
CA ARG A 153 -16.01 -13.02 -10.63
C ARG A 153 -14.52 -13.18 -10.36
N THR A 154 -14.02 -14.40 -10.23
CA THR A 154 -12.56 -14.63 -10.10
C THR A 154 -11.84 -14.44 -11.42
N SER A 155 -12.43 -14.84 -12.56
CA SER A 155 -11.83 -14.56 -13.87
C SER A 155 -11.73 -13.06 -14.19
N GLU A 156 -12.66 -12.24 -13.68
CA GLU A 156 -12.55 -10.79 -13.79
C GLU A 156 -11.29 -10.27 -13.08
N ILE A 157 -10.96 -10.78 -11.89
CA ILE A 157 -9.71 -10.42 -11.17
C ILE A 157 -8.47 -10.78 -12.02
N ASP A 158 -8.50 -11.93 -12.70
CA ASP A 158 -7.37 -12.50 -13.43
C ASP A 158 -6.96 -11.66 -14.64
N GLN A 159 -7.95 -11.16 -15.38
CA GLN A 159 -7.73 -10.32 -16.55
C GLN A 159 -7.00 -9.01 -16.22
N TYR A 160 -7.02 -8.57 -14.97
CA TYR A 160 -6.40 -7.31 -14.56
C TYR A 160 -5.00 -7.47 -13.94
N ASN A 161 -4.50 -8.69 -13.77
CA ASN A 161 -3.20 -9.01 -13.18
C ASN A 161 -2.08 -9.27 -14.23
N GLU A 162 -2.28 -8.90 -15.51
CA GLU A 162 -1.41 -9.28 -16.64
C GLU A 162 0.08 -8.89 -16.51
N GLU A 163 0.44 -7.91 -15.66
CA GLU A 163 1.83 -7.43 -15.49
C GLU A 163 2.70 -8.23 -14.49
N ARG A 164 2.18 -9.28 -13.84
CA ARG A 164 2.99 -10.17 -12.97
C ARG A 164 2.81 -11.64 -13.30
N ASN A 165 3.91 -12.39 -13.25
CA ASN A 165 3.95 -13.84 -13.39
C ASN A 165 2.92 -14.46 -12.40
N PRO A 166 1.82 -15.10 -12.87
CA PRO A 166 0.69 -15.38 -12.01
C PRO A 166 1.02 -16.57 -11.12
N ALA A 167 1.21 -16.33 -9.83
CA ALA A 167 1.39 -17.41 -8.87
C ALA A 167 0.05 -18.03 -8.41
N VAL A 168 -1.11 -17.50 -8.83
CA VAL A 168 -2.37 -17.81 -8.12
C VAL A 168 -3.62 -17.97 -8.97
N VAL A 169 -3.69 -17.48 -10.22
CA VAL A 169 -4.98 -17.49 -10.91
C VAL A 169 -4.91 -17.82 -12.40
N SER A 170 -5.93 -18.55 -12.85
CA SER A 170 -5.87 -19.38 -14.05
C SER A 170 -6.35 -18.57 -15.24
N ARG A 171 -5.57 -18.53 -16.33
CA ARG A 171 -5.97 -17.89 -17.61
C ARG A 171 -7.17 -18.58 -18.30
N VAL A 172 -7.77 -19.57 -17.65
CA VAL A 172 -8.90 -20.34 -18.13
C VAL A 172 -10.18 -19.58 -17.81
N GLN A 173 -11.05 -19.40 -18.82
CA GLN A 173 -12.30 -18.65 -18.73
C GLN A 173 -13.51 -19.52 -19.11
N GLY A 174 -14.71 -19.03 -18.83
CA GLY A 174 -15.98 -19.68 -19.22
C GLY A 174 -16.15 -21.06 -18.57
N ASP A 175 -16.74 -22.00 -19.30
CA ASP A 175 -17.05 -23.35 -18.79
C ASP A 175 -15.81 -24.09 -18.27
N LYS A 176 -14.66 -23.92 -18.94
CA LYS A 176 -13.40 -24.52 -18.50
C LYS A 176 -12.95 -24.00 -17.13
N ARG A 177 -13.33 -22.77 -16.76
CA ARG A 177 -13.03 -22.21 -15.43
C ARG A 177 -13.90 -22.85 -14.37
N VAL A 178 -15.19 -23.05 -14.67
CA VAL A 178 -16.14 -23.77 -13.81
C VAL A 178 -15.64 -25.19 -13.57
N GLU A 179 -15.23 -25.91 -14.62
CA GLU A 179 -14.64 -27.25 -14.51
C GLU A 179 -13.38 -27.27 -13.65
N ALA A 180 -12.48 -26.31 -13.84
CA ALA A 180 -11.26 -26.19 -13.05
C ALA A 180 -11.55 -25.95 -11.56
N ILE A 181 -12.54 -25.10 -11.24
CA ILE A 181 -12.97 -24.87 -9.86
C ILE A 181 -13.61 -26.12 -9.27
N GLN A 182 -14.47 -26.82 -10.02
CA GLN A 182 -15.11 -28.04 -9.54
C GLN A 182 -14.08 -29.13 -9.22
N LYS A 183 -13.07 -29.30 -10.10
CA LYS A 183 -11.93 -30.19 -9.85
C LYS A 183 -11.14 -29.77 -8.61
N GLY A 184 -10.86 -28.47 -8.47
CA GLY A 184 -10.16 -27.93 -7.30
C GLY A 184 -10.92 -28.14 -5.99
N ILE A 185 -12.26 -28.09 -6.02
CA ILE A 185 -13.13 -28.43 -4.88
C ILE A 185 -12.93 -29.89 -4.50
N GLU A 186 -13.01 -30.82 -5.47
CA GLU A 186 -12.83 -32.25 -5.21
C GLU A 186 -11.48 -32.57 -4.58
N GLU A 187 -10.41 -31.98 -5.12
CA GLU A 187 -9.04 -32.14 -4.61
C GLU A 187 -8.85 -31.56 -3.19
N SER A 188 -9.62 -30.53 -2.83
CA SER A 188 -9.46 -29.80 -1.56
C SER A 188 -10.32 -30.34 -0.42
N VAL A 189 -11.26 -31.26 -0.66
CA VAL A 189 -12.16 -31.77 0.38
C VAL A 189 -11.41 -32.33 1.60
N PRO A 190 -10.36 -33.16 1.45
CA PRO A 190 -9.64 -33.71 2.61
C PRO A 190 -9.04 -32.61 3.49
N GLN A 191 -8.30 -31.67 2.90
CA GLN A 191 -7.63 -30.58 3.63
C GLN A 191 -8.66 -29.62 4.24
N ALA A 192 -9.75 -29.32 3.53
CA ALA A 192 -10.83 -28.48 4.05
C ALA A 192 -11.48 -29.14 5.28
N ARG A 193 -11.67 -30.47 5.26
CA ARG A 193 -12.21 -31.19 6.41
C ARG A 193 -11.28 -31.13 7.61
N ASP A 194 -10.00 -31.44 7.40
CA ASP A 194 -9.00 -31.41 8.46
C ASP A 194 -8.89 -30.01 9.08
N TYR A 195 -8.88 -28.97 8.24
CA TYR A 195 -8.87 -27.58 8.68
C TYR A 195 -10.08 -27.22 9.53
N LEU A 196 -11.30 -27.54 9.06
CA LEU A 196 -12.55 -27.22 9.78
C LEU A 196 -12.65 -27.96 11.13
N LEU A 197 -12.11 -29.18 11.22
CA LEU A 197 -12.04 -29.94 12.49
C LEU A 197 -10.99 -29.36 13.43
N ASP A 198 -9.79 -29.04 12.93
CA ASP A 198 -8.68 -28.46 13.71
C ASP A 198 -9.09 -27.11 14.32
N ARG A 199 -9.75 -26.26 13.51
CA ARG A 199 -10.32 -24.96 13.91
C ARG A 199 -11.58 -25.08 14.77
N ARG A 200 -12.11 -26.31 14.97
CA ARG A 200 -13.35 -26.60 15.72
C ARG A 200 -14.57 -25.85 15.16
N ILE A 201 -14.59 -25.60 13.86
CA ILE A 201 -15.71 -24.96 13.17
C ILE A 201 -16.85 -25.97 12.99
N LEU A 202 -16.50 -27.22 12.65
CA LEU A 202 -17.41 -28.36 12.54
C LEU A 202 -16.94 -29.50 13.44
N THR A 203 -17.84 -30.43 13.77
CA THR A 203 -17.52 -31.65 14.50
C THR A 203 -17.38 -32.84 13.55
N LYS A 204 -16.81 -33.96 14.05
CA LYS A 204 -16.68 -35.20 13.28
C LYS A 204 -18.04 -35.75 12.84
N GLU A 205 -19.08 -35.51 13.64
CA GLU A 205 -20.45 -35.95 13.35
C GLU A 205 -21.11 -35.04 12.31
N SER A 206 -20.95 -33.73 12.42
CA SER A 206 -21.59 -32.81 11.47
C SER A 206 -20.91 -32.81 10.11
N ILE A 207 -19.60 -32.99 10.04
CA ILE A 207 -18.83 -32.77 8.80
C ILE A 207 -19.21 -33.72 7.64
N VAL A 208 -19.78 -34.89 7.95
CA VAL A 208 -20.20 -35.87 6.94
C VAL A 208 -21.52 -35.49 6.25
N THR A 209 -22.30 -34.58 6.83
CA THR A 209 -23.62 -34.18 6.29
C THR A 209 -23.54 -33.01 5.32
N TYR A 210 -22.38 -32.36 5.18
CA TYR A 210 -22.22 -31.17 4.36
C TYR A 210 -21.84 -31.52 2.92
N PRO A 211 -22.38 -30.80 1.92
CA PRO A 211 -21.90 -30.86 0.55
C PRO A 211 -20.40 -30.53 0.46
N LYS A 212 -19.71 -31.10 -0.54
CA LYS A 212 -18.27 -30.90 -0.75
C LYS A 212 -17.92 -29.43 -0.95
N GLU A 213 -18.72 -28.74 -1.76
CA GLU A 213 -18.60 -27.32 -2.06
C GLU A 213 -18.69 -26.50 -0.77
N GLN A 214 -19.65 -26.84 0.10
CA GLN A 214 -19.84 -26.13 1.36
C GLN A 214 -18.65 -26.27 2.30
N LEU A 215 -18.07 -27.47 2.41
CA LEU A 215 -16.86 -27.69 3.21
C LEU A 215 -15.70 -26.84 2.69
N VAL A 216 -15.48 -26.83 1.38
CA VAL A 216 -14.37 -26.08 0.76
C VAL A 216 -14.56 -24.58 0.91
N PHE A 217 -15.75 -24.04 0.61
CA PHE A 217 -15.98 -22.60 0.70
C PHE A 217 -16.07 -22.09 2.14
N LEU A 218 -16.51 -22.91 3.11
CA LEU A 218 -16.41 -22.57 4.53
C LEU A 218 -14.95 -22.48 4.98
N ALA A 219 -14.13 -23.47 4.63
CA ALA A 219 -12.70 -23.47 4.97
C ALA A 219 -11.98 -22.29 4.30
N MET A 220 -12.25 -22.03 3.02
CA MET A 220 -11.70 -20.88 2.29
C MET A 220 -12.05 -19.54 2.95
N LYS A 221 -13.33 -19.36 3.32
CA LYS A 221 -13.81 -18.13 3.95
C LYS A 221 -13.14 -17.89 5.31
N ASP A 222 -13.14 -18.88 6.20
CA ASP A 222 -12.50 -18.76 7.52
C ASP A 222 -11.00 -18.52 7.39
N TYR A 223 -10.33 -19.26 6.51
CA TYR A 223 -8.90 -19.08 6.27
C TYR A 223 -8.58 -17.67 5.76
N TYR A 224 -9.34 -17.17 4.78
CA TYR A 224 -9.19 -15.80 4.29
C TYR A 224 -9.38 -14.77 5.41
N ASP A 225 -10.46 -14.88 6.19
CA ASP A 225 -10.77 -13.91 7.25
C ASP A 225 -9.67 -13.87 8.32
N VAL A 226 -9.17 -15.03 8.75
CA VAL A 226 -8.08 -15.14 9.72
C VAL A 226 -6.80 -14.49 9.20
N ILE A 227 -6.35 -14.87 8.00
CA ILE A 227 -5.11 -14.35 7.43
C ILE A 227 -5.23 -12.85 7.14
N ARG A 228 -6.37 -12.41 6.61
CA ARG A 228 -6.66 -10.99 6.40
C ARG A 228 -6.55 -10.22 7.72
N ASP A 229 -7.26 -10.64 8.76
CA ASP A 229 -7.26 -9.90 10.02
C ASP A 229 -5.87 -9.91 10.68
N ASP A 230 -5.11 -10.99 10.53
CA ASP A 230 -3.72 -11.07 10.99
C ASP A 230 -2.78 -10.10 10.28
N HIS A 231 -2.97 -9.83 8.98
CA HIS A 231 -2.21 -8.80 8.26
C HIS A 231 -2.63 -7.39 8.67
N PHE A 232 -3.93 -7.14 8.66
CA PHE A 232 -4.47 -5.78 8.77
C PHE A 232 -4.40 -5.23 10.20
N LYS A 233 -4.45 -6.07 11.24
CA LYS A 233 -4.41 -5.61 12.65
C LYS A 233 -3.14 -4.83 13.00
N TRP A 234 -2.02 -5.11 12.33
CA TRP A 234 -0.74 -4.45 12.57
C TRP A 234 -0.60 -3.11 11.89
N CYS A 235 -1.49 -2.76 10.95
CA CYS A 235 -1.34 -1.56 10.11
C CYS A 235 -1.45 -0.23 10.88
N ARG A 236 -1.95 -0.28 12.12
CA ARG A 236 -2.05 0.87 13.02
C ARG A 236 -0.93 0.94 14.07
N THR A 237 0.02 0.02 14.02
CA THR A 237 1.20 0.03 14.90
C THR A 237 2.38 0.75 14.22
N PRO A 238 3.37 1.24 14.98
CA PRO A 238 4.60 1.82 14.42
C PRO A 238 5.24 0.88 13.38
N TYR A 239 5.81 1.45 12.30
CA TYR A 239 6.33 0.69 11.16
C TYR A 239 7.26 -0.46 11.59
N SER A 240 8.21 -0.17 12.47
CA SER A 240 9.20 -1.14 12.98
C SER A 240 8.58 -2.37 13.64
N ILE A 241 7.43 -2.21 14.31
CA ILE A 241 6.67 -3.30 14.91
C ILE A 241 5.84 -4.01 13.83
N ALA A 242 5.12 -3.25 13.01
CA ALA A 242 4.17 -3.79 12.04
C ALA A 242 4.83 -4.71 11.02
N ILE A 243 5.97 -4.28 10.47
CA ILE A 243 6.66 -4.96 9.38
C ILE A 243 7.25 -6.32 9.81
N GLU A 244 7.73 -6.45 11.05
CA GLU A 244 8.19 -7.72 11.61
C GLU A 244 7.03 -8.72 11.70
N LYS A 245 5.88 -8.26 12.22
CA LYS A 245 4.69 -9.11 12.38
C LYS A 245 4.05 -9.51 11.07
N ILE A 246 3.98 -8.60 10.10
CA ILE A 246 3.48 -8.90 8.76
C ILE A 246 4.42 -9.87 8.04
N SER A 247 5.74 -9.65 8.13
CA SER A 247 6.73 -10.56 7.55
C SER A 247 6.63 -11.97 8.14
N ALA A 248 6.50 -12.09 9.46
CA ALA A 248 6.28 -13.38 10.13
C ALA A 248 4.96 -14.05 9.68
N THR A 249 3.90 -13.27 9.47
CA THR A 249 2.61 -13.76 8.95
C THR A 249 2.76 -14.27 7.52
N ASN A 250 3.45 -13.54 6.65
CA ASN A 250 3.78 -13.96 5.28
C ASN A 250 4.60 -15.26 5.26
N ASP A 251 5.63 -15.36 6.10
CA ASP A 251 6.47 -16.55 6.22
C ASP A 251 5.65 -17.77 6.68
N GLN A 252 4.77 -17.57 7.66
CA GLN A 252 3.88 -18.63 8.14
C GLN A 252 2.89 -19.05 7.05
N MET A 253 2.27 -18.08 6.37
CA MET A 253 1.36 -18.33 5.26
C MET A 253 2.03 -19.10 4.12
N ASN A 254 3.30 -18.80 3.81
CA ASN A 254 4.06 -19.53 2.80
C ASN A 254 4.39 -20.97 3.22
N LYS A 255 4.72 -21.20 4.50
CA LYS A 255 4.96 -22.55 5.04
C LYS A 255 3.67 -23.39 5.05
N ASP A 256 2.55 -22.79 5.40
CA ASP A 256 1.28 -23.48 5.51
C ASP A 256 0.66 -23.81 4.14
N ARG A 257 1.12 -23.17 3.05
CA ARG A 257 0.55 -23.32 1.70
C ARG A 257 0.39 -24.79 1.27
N ALA A 258 1.37 -25.64 1.58
CA ALA A 258 1.31 -27.07 1.25
C ALA A 258 0.34 -27.86 2.17
N LYS A 259 0.15 -27.40 3.41
CA LYS A 259 -0.73 -28.02 4.42
C LYS A 259 -2.20 -27.68 4.19
N VAL A 260 -2.52 -26.43 3.87
CA VAL A 260 -3.90 -25.98 3.66
C VAL A 260 -4.45 -26.36 2.28
N GLY A 261 -3.59 -26.59 1.29
CA GLY A 261 -4.02 -27.05 -0.04
C GLY A 261 -4.76 -25.99 -0.85
N SER A 262 -5.40 -26.41 -1.94
CA SER A 262 -5.86 -25.50 -3.01
C SER A 262 -7.01 -24.57 -2.63
N PHE A 263 -7.80 -24.88 -1.59
CA PHE A 263 -8.87 -23.97 -1.13
C PHE A 263 -8.35 -22.62 -0.66
N SER A 264 -7.08 -22.55 -0.23
CA SER A 264 -6.43 -21.32 0.20
C SER A 264 -6.03 -20.40 -0.97
N GLY A 265 -6.06 -20.90 -2.21
CA GLY A 265 -5.54 -20.20 -3.40
C GLY A 265 -6.06 -18.77 -3.52
N LEU A 266 -7.37 -18.56 -3.36
CA LEU A 266 -7.96 -17.22 -3.44
C LEU A 266 -7.33 -16.23 -2.44
N THR A 267 -6.99 -16.69 -1.23
CA THR A 267 -6.36 -15.85 -0.19
C THR A 267 -5.02 -15.31 -0.65
N TYR A 268 -4.17 -16.15 -1.25
CA TYR A 268 -2.88 -15.71 -1.79
C TYR A 268 -3.01 -14.78 -3.00
N GLY A 269 -4.14 -14.84 -3.72
CA GLY A 269 -4.33 -14.12 -4.98
C GLY A 269 -4.90 -12.73 -4.79
N VAL A 270 -5.72 -12.55 -3.75
CA VAL A 270 -6.45 -11.29 -3.51
C VAL A 270 -5.95 -10.51 -2.31
N LEU A 271 -5.16 -11.12 -1.41
CA LEU A 271 -4.56 -10.36 -0.33
C LEU A 271 -3.46 -9.44 -0.86
N PRO A 272 -3.51 -8.13 -0.53
CA PRO A 272 -2.45 -7.22 -0.89
C PRO A 272 -1.18 -7.47 -0.08
N SER A 273 -0.03 -7.10 -0.65
CA SER A 273 1.25 -7.07 0.07
C SER A 273 1.26 -5.90 1.05
N MET A 274 0.85 -6.18 2.29
CA MET A 274 0.76 -5.16 3.36
C MET A 274 2.13 -4.62 3.78
N ASP A 275 3.19 -5.43 3.66
CA ASP A 275 4.58 -5.01 3.88
C ASP A 275 5.02 -3.93 2.87
N ALA A 276 4.73 -4.13 1.57
CA ALA A 276 5.00 -3.15 0.54
C ALA A 276 4.16 -1.88 0.74
N PHE A 277 2.89 -2.04 1.12
CA PHE A 277 2.00 -0.93 1.42
C PHE A 277 2.52 -0.05 2.56
N LEU A 278 2.83 -0.64 3.72
CA LEU A 278 3.35 0.10 4.86
C LEU A 278 4.69 0.75 4.56
N THR A 279 5.54 0.07 3.78
CA THR A 279 6.84 0.62 3.36
C THR A 279 6.66 1.83 2.45
N ALA A 280 5.75 1.77 1.47
CA ALA A 280 5.46 2.90 0.60
C ALA A 280 4.91 4.10 1.38
N MET A 281 3.95 3.87 2.28
CA MET A 281 3.41 4.90 3.17
C MET A 281 4.51 5.55 4.03
N THR A 282 5.33 4.74 4.69
CA THR A 282 6.36 5.24 5.62
C THR A 282 7.47 5.98 4.88
N ARG A 283 7.86 5.48 3.69
CA ARG A 283 8.81 6.16 2.80
C ARG A 283 8.30 7.53 2.37
N THR A 284 7.04 7.64 1.98
CA THR A 284 6.48 8.94 1.60
C THR A 284 6.52 9.95 2.75
N ARG A 285 6.19 9.52 3.98
CA ARG A 285 6.34 10.36 5.18
C ARG A 285 7.80 10.74 5.44
N GLN A 286 8.73 9.80 5.29
CA GLN A 286 10.16 10.05 5.48
C GLN A 286 10.68 11.08 4.48
N ARG A 287 10.26 11.01 3.22
CA ARG A 287 10.69 11.98 2.20
C ARG A 287 10.20 13.40 2.50
N VAL A 288 8.97 13.57 3.00
CA VAL A 288 8.48 14.88 3.49
C VAL A 288 9.31 15.37 4.68
N ALA A 289 9.61 14.47 5.63
CA ALA A 289 10.43 14.81 6.80
C ALA A 289 11.87 15.20 6.41
N VAL A 290 12.46 14.54 5.41
CA VAL A 290 13.78 14.88 4.86
C VAL A 290 13.77 16.28 4.25
N ILE A 291 12.76 16.63 3.46
CA ILE A 291 12.64 17.99 2.90
C ILE A 291 12.56 19.03 4.01
N GLN A 292 11.73 18.80 5.04
CA GLN A 292 11.66 19.72 6.19
C GLN A 292 13.00 19.83 6.94
N ALA A 293 13.72 18.72 7.11
CA ALA A 293 15.03 18.71 7.75
C ALA A 293 16.06 19.53 6.94
N ILE A 294 16.07 19.38 5.61
CA ILE A 294 16.91 20.16 4.71
C ILE A 294 16.56 21.65 4.81
N GLU A 295 15.27 22.01 4.83
CA GLU A 295 14.84 23.40 4.98
C GLU A 295 15.21 24.00 6.34
N ALA A 296 15.18 23.22 7.41
CA ALA A 296 15.64 23.65 8.73
C ALA A 296 17.15 23.98 8.71
N ILE A 297 17.95 23.15 8.04
CA ILE A 297 19.39 23.39 7.84
C ILE A 297 19.61 24.63 6.96
N ARG A 298 18.86 24.78 5.85
CA ARG A 298 18.92 25.98 4.99
C ARG A 298 18.59 27.25 5.78
N MET A 299 17.60 27.20 6.67
CA MET A 299 17.21 28.32 7.53
C MET A 299 18.35 28.71 8.47
N ALA A 300 18.95 27.75 9.17
CA ALA A 300 20.11 27.98 10.03
C ALA A 300 21.31 28.55 9.24
N GLY A 301 21.54 28.04 8.03
CA GLY A 301 22.59 28.54 7.14
C GLY A 301 22.38 30.00 6.75
N ALA A 302 21.15 30.42 6.47
CA ALA A 302 20.82 31.82 6.17
C ALA A 302 21.10 32.75 7.37
N GLU A 303 20.82 32.30 8.60
CA GLU A 303 21.08 33.06 9.83
C GLU A 303 22.57 33.13 10.19
N ASN A 304 23.34 32.08 9.90
CA ASN A 304 24.75 31.95 10.28
C ASN A 304 25.75 32.27 9.16
N GLY A 305 25.31 32.97 8.10
CA GLY A 305 26.17 33.45 7.02
C GLY A 305 26.71 32.33 6.12
N GLY A 306 25.87 31.35 5.79
CA GLY A 306 26.20 30.24 4.89
C GLY A 306 26.97 29.10 5.55
N LYS A 307 26.97 29.02 6.88
CA LYS A 307 27.65 27.95 7.64
C LYS A 307 26.68 26.82 7.99
N LEU A 308 27.17 25.58 7.90
CA LEU A 308 26.45 24.40 8.40
C LEU A 308 26.43 24.43 9.94
N ILE A 309 25.32 23.99 10.53
CA ILE A 309 25.18 23.73 11.97
C ILE A 309 25.90 22.42 12.33
N ASP A 310 26.40 22.30 13.57
CA ASP A 310 27.14 21.12 14.03
C ASP A 310 26.19 19.95 14.39
N SER A 311 24.96 20.27 14.79
CA SER A 311 23.92 19.31 15.14
C SER A 311 22.54 19.75 14.67
N LEU A 312 21.61 18.80 14.45
CA LEU A 312 20.22 19.14 14.07
C LEU A 312 19.45 19.88 15.17
N ASP A 313 19.88 19.76 16.43
CA ASP A 313 19.25 20.44 17.58
C ASP A 313 19.53 21.96 17.59
N GLU A 314 20.54 22.41 16.84
CA GLU A 314 20.86 23.84 16.64
C GLU A 314 19.98 24.51 15.57
N ALA A 315 19.15 23.75 14.86
CA ALA A 315 18.25 24.34 13.88
C ALA A 315 17.27 25.31 14.56
N PRO A 316 16.98 26.47 13.96
CA PRO A 316 16.07 27.48 14.55
C PRO A 316 14.62 26.99 14.62
N VAL A 317 14.31 25.85 13.98
CA VAL A 317 13.00 25.23 13.90
C VAL A 317 13.09 23.72 14.12
N PRO A 318 12.03 23.07 14.64
CA PRO A 318 12.06 21.64 14.93
C PRO A 318 12.37 20.77 13.70
N VAL A 319 13.30 19.83 13.84
CA VAL A 319 13.56 18.83 12.79
C VAL A 319 12.69 17.59 13.05
N PRO A 320 11.88 17.13 12.07
CA PRO A 320 11.06 15.94 12.26
C PRO A 320 11.92 14.69 12.44
N SER A 321 11.42 13.74 13.24
CA SER A 321 12.04 12.42 13.37
C SER A 321 11.84 11.57 12.11
N ASP A 322 12.74 10.61 11.90
CA ASP A 322 12.66 9.63 10.83
C ASP A 322 11.46 8.67 11.05
N PRO A 323 10.46 8.66 10.14
CA PRO A 323 9.27 7.82 10.30
C PRO A 323 9.52 6.31 10.32
N PHE A 324 10.65 5.83 9.80
CA PHE A 324 10.99 4.40 9.87
C PHE A 324 11.45 3.97 11.25
N THR A 325 12.18 4.82 11.96
CA THR A 325 12.85 4.49 13.22
C THR A 325 12.17 5.13 14.43
N GLY A 326 11.43 6.22 14.23
CA GLY A 326 10.88 7.08 15.28
C GLY A 326 11.95 7.90 16.02
N LYS A 327 13.17 7.97 15.48
CA LYS A 327 14.33 8.67 16.08
C LYS A 327 14.74 9.85 15.19
N PRO A 328 15.53 10.81 15.69
CA PRO A 328 16.14 11.84 14.84
C PRO A 328 16.94 11.23 13.68
N PHE A 329 17.02 11.96 12.57
CA PHE A 329 17.93 11.59 11.47
C PHE A 329 19.39 11.68 11.94
N SER A 330 20.24 10.84 11.35
CA SER A 330 21.68 10.95 11.54
C SER A 330 22.20 12.14 10.75
N TYR A 331 23.05 12.94 11.38
CA TYR A 331 23.61 14.15 10.80
C TYR A 331 25.09 14.27 11.17
N GLN A 332 25.94 14.42 10.16
CA GLN A 332 27.39 14.50 10.32
C GLN A 332 27.95 15.62 9.46
N VAL A 333 28.76 16.50 10.04
CA VAL A 333 29.45 17.58 9.32
C VAL A 333 30.90 17.19 9.07
N ASN A 334 31.31 17.25 7.80
CA ASN A 334 32.65 16.97 7.32
C ASN A 334 33.18 18.18 6.55
N GLY A 335 33.69 19.19 7.26
CA GLY A 335 34.18 20.42 6.66
C GLY A 335 33.02 21.27 6.11
N ASP A 336 32.98 21.47 4.79
CA ASP A 336 31.93 22.25 4.11
C ASP A 336 30.76 21.40 3.58
N VAL A 337 30.71 20.11 3.95
CA VAL A 337 29.66 19.17 3.56
C VAL A 337 29.03 18.57 4.81
N ALA A 338 27.70 18.55 4.89
CA ALA A 338 26.95 17.76 5.85
C ALA A 338 26.32 16.53 5.18
N ILE A 339 26.19 15.45 5.94
CA ILE A 339 25.53 14.22 5.52
C ILE A 339 24.31 14.02 6.41
N LEU A 340 23.12 14.03 5.80
CA LEU A 340 21.86 13.66 6.44
C LEU A 340 21.48 12.24 6.02
N SER A 341 21.33 11.31 6.96
CA SER A 341 20.98 9.92 6.64
C SER A 341 19.99 9.29 7.61
N SER A 342 19.32 8.24 7.13
CA SER A 342 18.47 7.39 7.95
C SER A 342 19.27 6.19 8.48
N ASP A 343 19.25 5.98 9.79
CA ASP A 343 19.92 4.85 10.46
C ASP A 343 19.06 3.58 10.41
N LEU A 344 18.68 3.16 9.20
CA LEU A 344 17.98 1.90 9.01
C LEU A 344 18.90 0.73 9.41
N PRO A 345 18.42 -0.22 10.25
CA PRO A 345 19.16 -1.45 10.55
C PRO A 345 19.56 -2.22 9.29
N LYS A 346 20.86 -2.23 8.97
CA LYS A 346 21.43 -2.79 7.72
C LYS A 346 21.11 -4.28 7.46
N ASN A 347 20.73 -5.04 8.50
CA ASN A 347 20.54 -6.50 8.44
C ASN A 347 19.09 -6.95 8.66
N SER A 348 18.11 -6.05 8.77
CA SER A 348 16.75 -6.50 8.99
C SER A 348 16.11 -6.89 7.65
N SER A 349 15.53 -8.10 7.58
CA SER A 349 14.69 -8.53 6.44
C SER A 349 13.58 -7.52 6.12
N VAL A 350 13.18 -6.76 7.16
CA VAL A 350 12.29 -5.60 7.16
C VAL A 350 12.67 -4.49 6.18
N PHE A 351 13.96 -4.22 5.94
CA PHE A 351 14.42 -3.07 5.14
C PHE A 351 15.05 -3.45 3.79
N ARG A 352 15.00 -4.73 3.38
CA ARG A 352 15.70 -5.22 2.17
C ARG A 352 15.37 -4.44 0.89
N ASN A 353 14.16 -3.87 0.80
CA ASN A 353 13.67 -3.17 -0.39
C ASN A 353 13.52 -1.65 -0.16
N THR A 354 14.04 -1.12 0.95
CA THR A 354 13.99 0.30 1.29
C THR A 354 15.40 0.88 1.16
N PRO A 355 15.72 1.62 0.09
CA PRO A 355 17.02 2.27 -0.01
C PRO A 355 17.15 3.27 1.16
N PRO A 356 18.27 3.26 1.89
CA PRO A 356 18.48 4.21 2.98
C PRO A 356 18.57 5.63 2.42
N VAL A 357 17.96 6.58 3.12
CA VAL A 357 18.19 8.00 2.83
C VAL A 357 19.64 8.33 3.17
N ARG A 358 20.35 8.94 2.23
CA ARG A 358 21.64 9.58 2.43
C ARG A 358 21.75 10.77 1.49
N ILE A 359 21.68 11.97 2.04
CA ILE A 359 21.74 13.25 1.32
C ILE A 359 23.02 13.98 1.74
N GLU A 360 23.76 14.48 0.76
CA GLU A 360 24.90 15.35 0.97
C GLU A 360 24.46 16.80 0.77
N LEU A 361 24.76 17.66 1.74
CA LEU A 361 24.36 19.05 1.79
C LEU A 361 25.61 19.93 1.79
N LYS A 362 25.64 20.91 0.89
CA LYS A 362 26.72 21.88 0.76
C LYS A 362 26.13 23.22 0.33
N PHE A 363 26.43 24.28 1.07
CA PHE A 363 26.06 25.62 0.63
C PHE A 363 26.94 26.06 -0.54
N ALA A 364 26.34 26.75 -1.51
CA ALA A 364 27.08 27.41 -2.58
C ALA A 364 28.02 28.48 -1.98
N LYS A 365 29.19 28.65 -2.60
CA LYS A 365 30.20 29.62 -2.18
C LYS A 365 29.92 31.02 -2.68
#